data_AF-A0A5E8VIE3-F1
#
_entry.id   AF-A0A5E8VIE3-F1
#
_cell.length_a   1.000
_cell.length_b   1.000
_cell.length_c   1.000
_cell.angle_alpha   90.00
_cell.angle_beta   90.00
_cell.angle_gamma   90.00
#
_symmetry.space_group_name_H-M   'P 1'
#
loop_
_entity.id
_entity.type
_entity.pdbx_description
1 polymer ?
#
loop_
_entity_poly.entity_id
_entity_poly.type
_entity_poly.pdbx_seq_one_letter_code
_entity_poly.pdbx_strand_id
1 'polypeptide(L)'
;MRNEQEVLEVTAIFTQGPDGRASSPSEAVGAGDQAQHPLPWDAMPAAASNVPHEPSPEIKKAMLAAAYAQLMIDRLAALQNEEVIKCTGISRAELGLRVWNAPLAEVAARLRLKKHVLMRICKLYDVPTPPKGYFNTSFAQRSIRWTRVTVGAGAR
;
A
#
# COMPACT_ATOMS: atom_id res chain seq x y z
N MET A 1 -0.51 -23.89 -32.90
CA MET A 1 -1.31 -23.50 -31.74
C MET A 1 -0.35 -23.43 -30.57
N ARG A 2 -0.02 -22.20 -30.16
CA ARG A 2 1.11 -21.88 -29.29
C ARG A 2 0.61 -20.93 -28.20
N ASN A 3 0.96 -21.30 -26.98
CA ASN A 3 1.19 -20.43 -25.81
C ASN A 3 0.03 -20.27 -24.81
N GLU A 4 -0.15 -21.30 -23.99
CA GLU A 4 -0.68 -21.22 -22.61
C GLU A 4 0.48 -21.08 -21.59
N GLN A 5 1.32 -20.05 -21.75
CA GLN A 5 2.39 -19.74 -20.80
C GLN A 5 2.50 -18.22 -20.65
N GLU A 6 1.58 -17.62 -19.89
CA GLU A 6 1.73 -16.24 -19.39
C GLU A 6 1.03 -16.07 -18.04
N VAL A 7 1.24 -17.03 -17.14
CA VAL A 7 0.91 -16.90 -15.71
C VAL A 7 2.08 -17.45 -14.94
N LEU A 8 3.17 -16.69 -14.88
CA LEU A 8 4.34 -16.84 -14.01
C LEU A 8 5.36 -15.82 -14.53
N GLU A 9 5.35 -14.58 -14.00
CA GLU A 9 6.46 -13.59 -14.09
C GLU A 9 6.01 -12.27 -13.42
N VAL A 10 5.60 -12.31 -12.14
CA VAL A 10 5.55 -11.11 -11.26
C VAL A 10 5.99 -11.50 -9.85
N THR A 11 7.20 -12.03 -9.72
CA THR A 11 7.81 -12.25 -8.39
C THR A 11 9.33 -12.03 -8.38
N ALA A 12 9.88 -11.32 -9.36
CA ALA A 12 11.32 -11.11 -9.49
C ALA A 12 11.73 -9.63 -9.59
N ILE A 13 10.99 -8.71 -8.95
CA ILE A 13 11.34 -7.28 -8.92
C ILE A 13 11.63 -6.84 -7.50
N PHE A 14 12.63 -7.42 -6.84
CA PHE A 14 13.36 -6.71 -5.76
C PHE A 14 14.71 -7.34 -5.42
N THR A 15 15.65 -7.35 -6.37
CA THR A 15 17.08 -7.43 -6.01
C THR A 15 17.91 -6.96 -7.20
N GLN A 16 18.47 -5.76 -7.09
CA GLN A 16 19.84 -5.35 -7.48
C GLN A 16 19.87 -3.88 -7.91
N GLY A 17 20.53 -3.06 -7.09
CA GLY A 17 21.19 -1.83 -7.53
C GLY A 17 22.70 -2.01 -7.33
N PRO A 18 23.56 -1.63 -8.29
CA PRO A 18 24.98 -1.96 -8.28
C PRO A 18 25.89 -0.82 -7.78
N ASP A 19 27.13 -1.21 -7.51
CA ASP A 19 28.38 -0.45 -7.52
C ASP A 19 28.74 0.46 -6.33
N GLY A 20 29.90 0.16 -5.72
CA GLY A 20 30.50 0.96 -4.66
C GLY A 20 31.83 0.41 -4.14
N ARG A 21 32.76 0.17 -5.06
CA ARG A 21 34.16 -0.24 -4.86
C ARG A 21 34.89 0.66 -3.84
N ALA A 22 35.48 0.06 -2.81
CA ALA A 22 36.61 0.64 -2.08
C ALA A 22 37.58 -0.46 -1.64
N SER A 23 38.60 -0.67 -2.47
CA SER A 23 39.84 -1.32 -2.06
C SER A 23 40.64 -0.37 -1.17
N SER A 24 41.24 -0.89 -0.10
CA SER A 24 42.67 -0.67 0.16
C SER A 24 43.20 -1.65 1.23
N PRO A 25 44.51 -1.98 1.19
CA PRO A 25 45.09 -3.18 1.80
C PRO A 25 45.98 -2.86 3.01
N SER A 26 46.63 -3.92 3.54
CA SER A 26 47.80 -3.95 4.42
C SER A 26 47.48 -4.19 5.91
N GLU A 27 47.84 -5.36 6.45
CA GLU A 27 49.18 -5.62 7.01
C GLU A 27 49.36 -7.09 7.39
N ALA A 28 50.62 -7.44 7.60
CA ALA A 28 51.24 -8.75 7.51
C ALA A 28 51.17 -9.60 8.78
N VAL A 29 51.12 -10.92 8.55
CA VAL A 29 51.90 -11.99 9.20
C VAL A 29 51.85 -12.12 10.74
N GLY A 30 51.30 -13.25 11.17
CA GLY A 30 51.57 -13.85 12.47
C GLY A 30 51.21 -15.33 12.44
N ALA A 31 52.19 -16.18 12.12
CA ALA A 31 52.07 -17.62 12.23
C ALA A 31 51.94 -18.02 13.71
N GLY A 32 50.88 -18.75 14.03
CA GLY A 32 50.61 -19.29 15.36
C GLY A 32 49.89 -20.62 15.20
N ASP A 33 50.69 -21.67 15.18
CA ASP A 33 50.32 -23.07 15.26
C ASP A 33 49.35 -23.32 16.43
N GLN A 34 48.12 -23.74 16.13
CA GLN A 34 47.28 -24.42 17.12
C GLN A 34 46.26 -25.34 16.43
N ALA A 35 46.70 -26.60 16.36
CA ALA A 35 45.92 -27.82 16.59
C ALA A 35 44.48 -27.85 16.07
N GLN A 36 44.32 -28.63 15.00
CA GLN A 36 43.05 -29.24 14.61
C GLN A 36 42.47 -30.03 15.80
N HIS A 37 41.52 -29.43 16.51
CA HIS A 37 40.58 -30.18 17.34
C HIS A 37 39.36 -30.49 16.44
N PRO A 38 38.95 -31.75 16.27
CA PRO A 38 37.66 -32.03 15.65
C PRO A 38 36.61 -31.43 16.56
N LEU A 39 35.83 -30.46 16.08
CA LEU A 39 34.69 -29.97 16.83
C LEU A 39 33.71 -31.14 17.03
N PRO A 40 33.28 -31.45 18.26
CA PRO A 40 32.16 -32.34 18.48
C PRO A 40 30.95 -31.76 17.75
N TRP A 41 30.33 -32.54 16.89
CA TRP A 41 29.10 -32.16 16.18
C TRP A 41 27.90 -31.92 17.14
N ASP A 42 28.12 -32.10 18.44
CA ASP A 42 27.15 -31.92 19.52
C ASP A 42 26.92 -30.47 19.99
N ALA A 43 27.52 -29.47 19.35
CA ALA A 43 27.37 -28.06 19.77
C ALA A 43 26.94 -27.10 18.65
N MET A 44 26.06 -27.54 17.74
CA MET A 44 25.24 -26.57 16.99
C MET A 44 24.04 -26.20 17.86
N PRO A 45 23.81 -24.93 18.24
CA PRO A 45 22.49 -24.55 18.73
C PRO A 45 21.55 -24.85 17.58
N ALA A 46 20.71 -25.88 17.75
CA ALA A 46 19.77 -26.35 16.74
C ALA A 46 19.19 -25.12 16.06
N ALA A 47 19.65 -24.85 14.83
CA ALA A 47 19.19 -23.72 14.05
C ALA A 47 17.70 -23.98 13.94
N ALA A 48 16.92 -23.24 14.74
CA ALA A 48 15.50 -23.47 14.93
C ALA A 48 14.95 -23.64 13.53
N SER A 49 14.51 -24.85 13.24
CA SER A 49 14.08 -25.22 11.91
C SER A 49 12.90 -24.31 11.61
N ASN A 50 13.16 -23.21 10.90
CA ASN A 50 12.14 -22.30 10.40
C ASN A 50 11.43 -23.02 9.26
N VAL A 51 10.80 -24.14 9.60
CA VAL A 51 9.90 -24.87 8.73
C VAL A 51 8.68 -23.98 8.59
N PRO A 52 8.25 -23.62 7.37
CA PRO A 52 6.99 -22.94 7.17
C PRO A 52 5.88 -23.81 7.77
N HIS A 53 5.40 -23.44 8.95
CA HIS A 53 4.33 -24.16 9.61
C HIS A 53 3.06 -23.89 8.81
N GLU A 54 2.40 -24.95 8.35
CA GLU A 54 1.09 -24.84 7.71
C GLU A 54 0.15 -24.08 8.67
N PRO A 55 -0.57 -23.04 8.21
CA PRO A 55 -1.39 -22.23 9.10
C PRO A 55 -2.46 -23.09 9.76
N SER A 56 -2.68 -22.86 11.07
CA SER A 56 -3.76 -23.46 11.85
C SER A 56 -5.09 -23.40 11.08
N PRO A 57 -5.96 -24.42 11.19
CA PRO A 57 -7.26 -24.43 10.51
C PRO A 57 -8.11 -23.18 10.81
N GLU A 58 -7.95 -22.56 11.97
CA GLU A 58 -8.61 -21.29 12.31
C GLU A 58 -8.09 -20.12 11.47
N ILE A 59 -6.77 -20.05 11.26
CA ILE A 59 -6.15 -19.02 10.41
C ILE A 59 -6.64 -19.18 8.98
N LYS A 60 -6.71 -20.41 8.46
CA LYS A 60 -7.25 -20.67 7.11
C LYS A 60 -8.70 -20.20 6.97
N LYS A 61 -9.55 -20.49 7.97
CA LYS A 61 -10.94 -20.01 7.99
C LYS A 61 -11.01 -18.49 8.01
N ALA A 62 -10.20 -17.83 8.84
CA ALA A 62 -10.12 -16.38 8.91
C ALA A 62 -9.65 -15.77 7.58
N MET A 63 -8.64 -16.37 6.93
CA MET A 63 -8.15 -15.96 5.61
C MET A 63 -9.25 -16.06 4.54
N LEU A 64 -9.99 -17.17 4.50
CA LEU A 64 -11.10 -17.34 3.56
C LEU A 64 -12.22 -16.32 3.81
N ALA A 65 -12.56 -16.04 5.07
CA ALA A 65 -13.55 -15.02 5.43
C ALA A 65 -13.09 -13.61 5.00
N ALA A 66 -11.82 -13.27 5.22
CA ALA A 66 -11.25 -11.99 4.80
C ALA A 66 -11.25 -11.83 3.27
N ALA A 67 -10.88 -12.88 2.54
CA ALA A 67 -10.91 -12.89 1.08
C ALA A 67 -12.34 -12.65 0.57
N TYR A 68 -13.33 -13.33 1.16
CA TYR A 68 -14.73 -13.11 0.83
C TYR A 68 -15.18 -11.67 1.09
N ALA A 69 -14.81 -11.10 2.24
CA ALA A 69 -15.11 -9.72 2.56
C ALA A 69 -14.53 -8.74 1.52
N GLN A 70 -13.29 -8.95 1.07
CA GLN A 70 -12.70 -8.13 0.01
C GLN A 70 -13.45 -8.22 -1.31
N LEU A 71 -13.85 -9.43 -1.73
CA LEU A 71 -14.66 -9.59 -2.94
C LEU A 71 -15.96 -8.78 -2.87
N MET A 72 -16.60 -8.75 -1.70
CA MET A 72 -17.83 -7.97 -1.50
C MET A 72 -17.57 -6.45 -1.54
N ILE A 73 -16.47 -5.99 -0.94
CA ILE A 73 -16.07 -4.57 -0.95
C ILE A 73 -15.75 -4.13 -2.39
N ASP A 74 -15.01 -4.93 -3.15
CA ASP A 74 -14.67 -4.64 -4.54
C ASP A 74 -15.92 -4.60 -5.41
N ARG A 75 -16.85 -5.55 -5.20
CA ARG A 75 -18.13 -5.56 -5.90
C ARG A 75 -18.95 -4.30 -5.61
N LEU A 76 -19.00 -3.87 -4.35
CA LEU A 76 -19.68 -2.63 -3.97
C LEU A 76 -19.03 -1.41 -4.63
N ALA A 77 -17.70 -1.32 -4.62
CA ALA A 77 -16.97 -0.22 -5.23
C ALA A 77 -17.22 -0.14 -6.74
N ALA A 78 -17.31 -1.28 -7.43
CA ALA A 78 -17.67 -1.34 -8.85
C ALA A 78 -19.09 -0.79 -9.10
N LEU A 79 -20.08 -1.23 -8.31
CA LEU A 79 -21.46 -0.74 -8.42
C LEU A 79 -21.56 0.76 -8.16
N GLN A 80 -20.86 1.28 -7.13
CA GLN A 80 -20.81 2.71 -6.88
C GLN A 80 -20.20 3.48 -8.07
N ASN A 81 -19.16 2.94 -8.70
CA ASN A 81 -18.54 3.55 -9.86
C ASN A 81 -19.48 3.56 -11.07
N GLU A 82 -20.18 2.45 -11.34
CA GLU A 82 -21.17 2.36 -12.42
C GLU A 82 -22.30 3.40 -12.23
N GLU A 83 -22.83 3.55 -11.02
CA GLU A 83 -23.89 4.51 -10.74
C GLU A 83 -23.42 5.97 -10.86
N VAL A 84 -22.19 6.27 -10.44
CA VAL A 84 -21.61 7.61 -10.66
C VAL A 84 -21.43 7.88 -12.15
N ILE A 85 -20.92 6.92 -12.93
CA ILE A 85 -20.75 7.08 -14.38
C ILE A 85 -22.10 7.36 -15.05
N LYS A 86 -23.17 6.67 -14.67
CA LYS A 86 -24.52 6.91 -15.20
C LYS A 86 -25.01 8.34 -14.93
N CYS A 87 -24.73 8.89 -13.74
CA CYS A 87 -25.22 10.21 -13.34
C CYS A 87 -24.35 11.38 -13.83
N THR A 88 -23.02 11.19 -13.92
CA THR A 88 -22.06 12.27 -14.19
C THR A 88 -21.27 12.10 -15.48
N GLY A 89 -21.30 10.93 -16.11
CA GLY A 89 -20.53 10.62 -17.32
C GLY A 89 -19.03 10.43 -17.10
N ILE A 90 -18.57 10.36 -15.85
CA ILE A 90 -17.16 10.20 -15.45
C ILE A 90 -17.05 9.19 -14.31
N SER A 91 -15.86 8.60 -14.11
CA SER A 91 -15.62 7.64 -13.03
C SER A 91 -15.65 8.29 -11.65
N ARG A 92 -15.95 7.49 -10.62
CA ARG A 92 -15.97 7.91 -9.21
C ARG A 92 -14.63 8.52 -8.76
N ALA A 93 -13.51 7.92 -9.18
CA ALA A 93 -12.17 8.42 -8.87
C ALA A 93 -11.89 9.78 -9.53
N GLU A 94 -12.23 9.92 -10.81
CA GLU A 94 -12.06 11.17 -11.56
C GLU A 94 -12.92 12.30 -10.99
N LEU A 95 -14.17 11.99 -10.59
CA LEU A 95 -15.03 12.94 -9.91
C LEU A 95 -14.40 13.44 -8.60
N GLY A 96 -13.82 12.53 -7.81
CA GLY A 96 -13.08 12.88 -6.60
C GLY A 96 -11.93 13.84 -6.91
N LEU A 97 -11.08 13.53 -7.88
CA LEU A 97 -9.97 14.40 -8.28
C LEU A 97 -10.44 15.80 -8.68
N ARG A 98 -11.51 15.90 -9.48
CA ARG A 98 -12.07 17.20 -9.88
C ARG A 98 -12.58 18.00 -8.69
N VAL A 99 -13.25 17.34 -7.75
CA VAL A 99 -13.79 17.93 -6.51
C VAL A 99 -12.68 18.44 -5.59
N TRP A 100 -11.49 17.83 -5.62
CA TRP A 100 -10.33 18.30 -4.86
C TRP A 100 -9.54 19.42 -5.55
N ASN A 101 -9.60 19.49 -6.90
CA ASN A 101 -8.90 20.49 -7.69
C ASN A 101 -9.68 21.81 -7.85
N ALA A 102 -11.02 21.76 -7.84
CA ALA A 102 -11.87 22.93 -8.06
C ALA A 102 -13.09 22.94 -7.13
N PRO A 103 -13.65 24.12 -6.79
CA PRO A 103 -14.84 24.19 -5.95
C PRO A 103 -16.04 23.48 -6.61
N LEU A 104 -16.88 22.83 -5.79
CA LEU A 104 -18.06 22.06 -6.26
C LEU A 104 -18.97 22.83 -7.22
N ALA A 105 -19.07 24.15 -7.07
CA ALA A 105 -19.89 24.97 -7.96
C ALA A 105 -19.34 24.96 -9.41
N GLU A 106 -18.03 25.01 -9.57
CA GLU A 106 -17.36 24.98 -10.86
C GLU A 106 -17.39 23.58 -11.48
N VAL A 107 -17.13 22.54 -10.67
CA VAL A 107 -17.23 21.14 -11.13
C VAL A 107 -18.66 20.83 -11.59
N ALA A 108 -19.67 21.27 -10.84
CA ALA A 108 -21.08 21.11 -11.21
C ALA A 108 -21.42 21.85 -12.50
N ALA A 109 -20.91 23.07 -12.70
CA ALA A 109 -21.11 23.83 -13.94
C ALA A 109 -20.52 23.10 -15.17
N ARG A 110 -19.32 22.53 -15.04
CA ARG A 110 -18.68 21.75 -16.12
C ARG A 110 -19.48 20.49 -16.48
N LEU A 111 -20.07 19.84 -15.49
CA LEU A 111 -20.92 18.65 -15.67
C LEU A 111 -22.38 19.00 -16.00
N ARG A 112 -22.74 20.29 -16.10
CA ARG A 112 -24.11 20.79 -16.28
C ARG A 112 -25.10 20.29 -15.21
N LEU A 113 -24.61 20.03 -14.00
CA LEU A 113 -25.41 19.63 -12.85
C LEU A 113 -25.60 20.81 -11.89
N LYS A 114 -26.67 20.77 -11.09
CA LYS A 114 -26.83 21.72 -9.98
C LYS A 114 -25.92 21.31 -8.83
N LYS A 115 -25.30 22.29 -8.15
CA LYS A 115 -24.39 22.06 -7.02
C LYS A 115 -24.94 21.11 -5.94
N HIS A 116 -26.21 21.27 -5.57
CA HIS A 116 -26.83 20.42 -4.54
C HIS A 116 -27.05 18.97 -5.01
N VAL A 117 -27.27 18.75 -6.32
CA VAL A 117 -27.36 17.41 -6.90
C VAL A 117 -25.99 16.74 -6.85
N LEU A 118 -24.93 17.45 -7.26
CA LEU A 118 -23.57 16.93 -7.19
C LEU A 118 -23.16 16.58 -5.75
N MET A 119 -23.48 17.45 -4.79
CA MET A 119 -23.23 17.18 -3.37
C MET A 119 -23.98 15.94 -2.86
N ARG A 120 -25.21 15.71 -3.34
CA ARG A 120 -25.99 14.51 -2.99
C ARG A 120 -25.36 13.25 -3.59
N ILE A 121 -24.91 13.30 -4.84
CA ILE A 121 -24.17 12.20 -5.49
C ILE A 121 -22.90 11.88 -4.68
N CYS A 122 -22.11 12.90 -4.32
CA CYS A 122 -20.89 12.68 -3.53
C CYS A 122 -21.17 12.03 -2.17
N LYS A 123 -22.28 12.39 -1.52
CA LYS A 123 -22.69 11.80 -0.23
C LYS A 123 -23.23 10.37 -0.37
N LEU A 124 -23.94 10.07 -1.45
CA LEU A 124 -24.55 8.74 -1.66
C LEU A 124 -23.53 7.67 -2.06
N TYR A 125 -22.50 8.05 -2.82
CA TYR A 125 -21.49 7.12 -3.35
C TYR A 125 -20.11 7.28 -2.68
N ASP A 126 -20.09 7.84 -1.46
CA ASP A 126 -18.89 8.03 -0.63
C ASP A 126 -17.69 8.57 -1.44
N VAL A 127 -17.93 9.66 -2.17
CA VAL A 127 -16.88 10.40 -2.89
C VAL A 127 -16.20 11.35 -1.90
N PRO A 128 -14.88 11.27 -1.72
CA PRO A 128 -14.18 12.14 -0.78
C PRO A 128 -14.34 13.60 -1.19
N THR A 129 -14.92 14.40 -0.30
CA THR A 129 -15.21 15.81 -0.55
C THR A 129 -14.37 16.68 0.40
N PRO A 130 -13.74 17.77 -0.08
CA PRO A 130 -12.94 18.62 0.79
C PRO A 130 -13.80 19.28 1.88
N PRO A 131 -13.24 19.53 3.07
CA PRO A 131 -13.97 20.16 4.17
C PRO A 131 -14.38 21.59 3.82
N LYS A 132 -15.40 22.10 4.52
CA LYS A 132 -15.86 23.49 4.36
C LYS A 132 -14.68 24.44 4.62
N GLY A 133 -14.50 25.42 3.74
CA GLY A 133 -13.40 26.39 3.84
C GLY A 133 -12.08 25.93 3.24
N TYR A 134 -11.96 24.69 2.73
CA TYR A 134 -10.74 24.21 2.06
C TYR A 134 -10.27 25.15 0.94
N PHE A 135 -11.20 25.64 0.11
CA PHE A 135 -10.90 26.56 -0.99
C PHE A 135 -10.83 28.04 -0.58
N ASN A 136 -11.15 28.39 0.67
CA ASN A 136 -11.15 29.79 1.13
C ASN A 136 -9.76 30.24 1.62
N THR A 137 -8.86 29.29 1.90
CA THR A 137 -7.53 29.58 2.42
C THR A 137 -6.47 29.27 1.37
N SER A 138 -5.71 30.30 0.97
CA SER A 138 -4.54 30.12 0.10
C SER A 138 -3.55 29.15 0.74
N PHE A 139 -2.98 28.24 -0.05
CA PHE A 139 -1.96 27.30 0.42
C PHE A 139 -0.76 28.03 1.02
N ALA A 140 -0.40 29.21 0.48
CA ALA A 140 0.68 30.05 0.99
C ALA A 140 0.45 30.56 2.42
N GLN A 141 -0.81 30.60 2.87
CA GLN A 141 -1.18 31.12 4.19
C GLN A 141 -1.44 30.00 5.21
N ARG A 142 -1.25 28.73 4.82
CA ARG A 142 -1.38 27.57 5.73
C ARG A 142 -0.06 27.36 6.44
N SER A 143 -0.03 27.57 7.76
CA SER A 143 1.13 27.18 8.58
C SER A 143 1.26 25.64 8.57
N ILE A 144 2.38 25.13 8.06
CA ILE A 144 2.68 23.68 8.11
C ILE A 144 2.93 23.32 9.58
N ARG A 145 1.94 22.70 10.23
CA ARG A 145 2.13 22.08 11.54
C ARG A 145 2.70 20.69 11.34
N TRP A 146 4.01 20.55 11.53
CA TRP A 146 4.66 19.25 11.65
C TRP A 146 4.17 18.59 12.93
N THR A 147 3.12 17.80 12.81
CA THR A 147 2.68 16.95 13.92
C THR A 147 3.62 15.76 13.93
N ARG A 148 4.54 15.70 14.90
CA ARG A 148 5.36 14.50 15.12
C ARG A 148 4.38 13.36 15.39
N VAL A 149 4.23 12.44 14.45
CA VAL A 149 3.47 11.21 14.66
C VAL A 149 4.26 10.38 15.65
N THR A 150 3.88 10.44 16.92
CA THR A 150 4.40 9.51 17.91
C THR A 150 3.76 8.16 17.62
N VAL A 151 4.48 7.31 16.89
CA VAL A 151 4.19 5.87 16.85
C VAL A 151 4.33 5.39 18.30
N GLY A 152 3.19 5.10 18.93
CA GLY A 152 3.15 4.60 20.29
C GLY A 152 3.90 3.27 20.35
N ALA A 153 5.09 3.29 20.96
CA ALA A 153 5.70 2.10 21.50
C ALA A 153 4.76 1.61 22.63
N GLY A 154 3.92 0.63 22.30
CA GLY A 154 3.11 -0.09 23.26
C GLY A 154 4.02 -0.68 24.32
N ALA A 155 3.95 -0.14 25.53
CA ALA A 155 4.66 -0.60 26.68
C ALA A 155 3.88 -1.76 27.32
N ARG A 156 4.60 -2.87 27.53
CA ARG A 156 4.42 -3.95 28.51
C ARG A 156 3.44 -5.06 28.15
#